data_AF-A0A2A2YED4-F1
#
_entry.id   AF-A0A2A2YED4-F1
#
_cell.length_a   1.000
_cell.length_b   1.000
_cell.length_c   1.000
_cell.angle_alpha   90.00
_cell.angle_beta   90.00
_cell.angle_gamma   90.00
#
_symmetry.space_group_name_H-M   'P 1'
#
loop_
_entity.id
_entity.type
_entity.pdbx_description
1 polymer ?
#
loop_
_entity_poly.entity_id
_entity_poly.type
_entity_poly.pdbx_seq_one_letter_code
_entity_poly.pdbx_strand_id
1 'polypeptide(L)'
;MAKIAIVSDIHGNWHALQAVMEEIQTLFPDRIVCLGDTVGYGADPAKCVEHLHGLGATMIMGNHDLRVLHLRIKGIDHLPDDWNKSGELAGCVHSMRELSDEQLRWLKDSLLVDAEEQCLLAHANLHQPLSFGHLQNLKQARPTLDILKLQKMPVGFFGHTHVQEVFCQKPSNLVWVDERSFRVSSDHPAAVMVGSVGMSREAGDLRAAWAVYDSATGVVELRKTEYDRIRPYRRRSGDPACRLTSRNCLESFDQGRIPPIVVMKARRKKCHAGEEITIRIAQDVSMQFCWCPPGDFVFDDLDEGDDRGLSSSKTKVSRMEGFWMAKMHVTQAQYQAVMGHNQVSVNGEDHPVVGITYFQARDFAEKMNRTHEAFLPGIMKLPSELQWVYARLSGGSKQSQESNPCEDPPYPDEKTYAFGSRGSNAWGLRDIGSTLGEWTTEVFGRKYGSTDRIDEVLMLAHRLVCGGDWSFGDPPVQTQDRMWGAPGWSKNCISFRPIIQDSDAH
;
A
#
# COMPACT_ATOMS: atom_id res chain seq x y z
N MET A 1 -8.49 -2.95 -31.08
CA MET A 1 -8.53 -1.50 -31.36
C MET A 1 -9.89 -1.01 -30.93
N ALA A 2 -9.92 -0.40 -29.76
CA ALA A 2 -11.09 0.02 -29.01
C ALA A 2 -10.87 1.43 -28.42
N LYS A 3 -11.96 2.18 -28.30
CA LYS A 3 -12.07 3.39 -27.49
C LYS A 3 -12.57 3.00 -26.10
N ILE A 4 -11.79 3.32 -25.08
CA ILE A 4 -12.02 2.94 -23.69
C ILE A 4 -12.31 4.20 -22.87
N ALA A 5 -13.45 4.24 -22.19
CA ALA A 5 -13.72 5.25 -21.16
C ALA A 5 -13.24 4.72 -19.81
N ILE A 6 -12.46 5.52 -19.08
CA ILE A 6 -11.77 5.09 -17.87
C ILE A 6 -12.15 6.03 -16.73
N VAL A 7 -12.75 5.48 -15.69
CA VAL A 7 -13.15 6.19 -14.46
C VAL A 7 -12.44 5.59 -13.24
N SER A 8 -12.35 6.34 -12.15
CA SER A 8 -11.75 5.87 -10.89
C SER A 8 -12.30 6.66 -9.70
N ASP A 9 -12.12 6.11 -8.49
CA ASP A 9 -12.32 6.83 -7.22
C ASP A 9 -13.71 7.50 -7.18
N ILE A 10 -14.75 6.71 -7.44
CA ILE A 10 -16.16 7.16 -7.44
C ILE A 10 -16.67 7.35 -6.03
N HIS A 11 -16.21 6.49 -5.11
CA HIS A 11 -16.55 6.49 -3.70
C HIS A 11 -18.04 6.66 -3.43
N GLY A 12 -18.91 5.89 -4.08
CA GLY A 12 -20.35 5.95 -3.87
C GLY A 12 -21.03 7.29 -4.20
N ASN A 13 -20.34 8.18 -4.93
CA ASN A 13 -20.91 9.44 -5.39
C ASN A 13 -21.72 9.23 -6.68
N TRP A 14 -22.95 8.74 -6.53
CA TRP A 14 -23.85 8.46 -7.65
C TRP A 14 -24.07 9.66 -8.56
N HIS A 15 -24.16 10.87 -8.01
CA HIS A 15 -24.42 12.08 -8.78
C HIS A 15 -23.24 12.45 -9.70
N ALA A 16 -22.01 12.33 -9.22
CA ALA A 16 -20.83 12.54 -10.05
C ALA A 16 -20.70 11.45 -11.12
N LEU A 17 -20.92 10.19 -10.73
CA LEU A 17 -20.90 9.07 -11.68
C LEU A 17 -21.95 9.25 -12.78
N GLN A 18 -23.18 9.63 -12.42
CA GLN A 18 -24.26 9.86 -13.37
C GLN A 18 -23.88 10.92 -14.41
N ALA A 19 -23.34 12.07 -13.97
CA ALA A 19 -22.92 13.13 -14.88
C ALA A 19 -21.80 12.68 -15.83
N VAL A 20 -20.80 11.94 -15.32
CA VAL A 20 -19.73 11.37 -16.13
C VAL A 20 -20.29 10.35 -17.14
N MET A 21 -21.23 9.51 -16.72
CA MET A 21 -21.85 8.49 -17.59
C MET A 21 -22.70 9.11 -18.70
N GLU A 22 -23.38 10.22 -18.43
CA GLU A 22 -24.09 11.00 -19.46
C GLU A 22 -23.14 11.50 -20.55
N GLU A 23 -21.94 11.99 -20.19
CA GLU A 23 -20.91 12.33 -21.18
C GLU A 23 -20.34 11.11 -21.90
N ILE A 24 -20.01 10.04 -21.17
CA ILE A 24 -19.46 8.79 -21.73
C ILE A 24 -20.39 8.23 -22.81
N GLN A 25 -21.71 8.26 -22.59
CA GLN A 25 -22.69 7.79 -23.56
C GLN A 25 -22.61 8.53 -24.90
N THR A 26 -22.25 9.82 -24.90
CA THR A 26 -22.11 10.61 -26.14
C THR A 26 -20.87 10.22 -26.95
N LEU A 27 -19.87 9.60 -26.32
CA LEU A 27 -18.62 9.20 -26.96
C LEU A 27 -18.68 7.81 -27.60
N PHE A 28 -19.71 7.03 -27.25
CA PHE A 28 -19.92 5.63 -27.65
C PHE A 28 -18.63 4.80 -27.54
N PRO A 29 -18.00 4.70 -26.35
CA PRO A 29 -16.82 3.88 -26.21
C PRO A 29 -17.18 2.40 -26.37
N ASP A 30 -16.22 1.62 -26.84
CA ASP A 30 -16.37 0.17 -26.96
C ASP A 30 -16.32 -0.52 -25.59
N ARG A 31 -15.68 0.13 -24.60
CA ARG A 31 -15.43 -0.39 -23.26
C ARG A 31 -15.47 0.70 -22.20
N ILE A 32 -15.88 0.31 -20.99
CA ILE A 32 -15.82 1.15 -19.81
C ILE A 32 -14.99 0.41 -18.77
N VAL A 33 -13.99 1.09 -18.21
CA VAL A 33 -13.12 0.59 -17.15
C VAL A 33 -13.34 1.46 -15.91
N CYS A 34 -13.53 0.82 -14.76
CA CYS A 34 -13.39 1.47 -13.47
C CYS A 34 -12.12 0.98 -12.78
N LEU A 35 -11.21 1.88 -12.48
CA LEU A 35 -9.93 1.57 -11.85
C LEU A 35 -10.03 1.31 -10.34
N GLY A 36 -11.24 1.16 -9.80
CA GLY A 36 -11.49 0.87 -8.40
C GLY A 36 -11.92 2.09 -7.58
N ASP A 37 -12.07 1.85 -6.28
CA ASP A 37 -12.66 2.77 -5.32
C ASP A 37 -14.06 3.21 -5.76
N THR A 38 -14.87 2.21 -6.12
CA THR A 38 -16.27 2.42 -6.49
C THR A 38 -17.12 2.76 -5.28
N VAL A 39 -16.77 2.18 -4.13
CA VAL A 39 -17.42 2.40 -2.83
C VAL A 39 -16.54 3.19 -1.86
N GLY A 40 -17.07 3.51 -0.68
CA GLY A 40 -16.35 4.28 0.33
C GLY A 40 -17.18 5.45 0.84
N TYR A 41 -16.71 6.68 0.64
CA TYR A 41 -17.22 7.87 1.34
C TYR A 41 -18.68 8.24 1.08
N GLY A 42 -19.17 8.06 -0.15
CA GLY A 42 -20.44 8.60 -0.64
C GLY A 42 -21.68 7.82 -0.22
N ALA A 43 -22.83 8.46 -0.38
CA ALA A 43 -24.11 8.00 0.17
C ALA A 43 -24.76 6.84 -0.60
N ASP A 44 -24.45 6.67 -1.89
CA ASP A 44 -25.15 5.75 -2.80
C ASP A 44 -24.21 4.69 -3.43
N PRO A 45 -23.40 3.96 -2.64
CA PRO A 45 -22.43 2.99 -3.17
C PRO A 45 -23.10 1.86 -3.96
N ALA A 46 -24.26 1.36 -3.50
CA ALA A 46 -24.99 0.32 -4.20
C ALA A 46 -25.42 0.73 -5.63
N LYS A 47 -25.83 1.99 -5.83
CA LYS A 47 -26.22 2.48 -7.18
C LYS A 47 -25.02 2.57 -8.11
N CYS A 48 -23.88 3.03 -7.60
CA CYS A 48 -22.65 3.09 -8.40
C CYS A 48 -22.24 1.70 -8.88
N VAL A 49 -22.25 0.72 -7.97
CA VAL A 49 -21.91 -0.67 -8.27
C VAL A 49 -22.91 -1.28 -9.24
N GLU A 50 -24.22 -1.14 -8.99
CA GLU A 50 -25.27 -1.63 -9.88
C GLU A 50 -25.15 -1.08 -11.30
N HIS A 51 -24.87 0.22 -11.43
CA HIS A 51 -24.79 0.87 -12.73
C HIS A 51 -23.57 0.41 -13.53
N LEU A 52 -22.38 0.37 -12.91
CA LEU A 52 -21.19 -0.12 -13.59
C LEU A 52 -21.31 -1.61 -13.95
N HIS A 53 -21.90 -2.41 -13.07
CA HIS A 53 -22.16 -3.83 -13.33
C HIS A 53 -23.13 -4.01 -14.51
N GLY A 54 -24.23 -3.24 -14.54
CA GLY A 54 -25.22 -3.27 -15.63
C GLY A 54 -24.65 -2.84 -16.99
N LEU A 55 -23.59 -2.03 -16.99
CA LEU A 55 -22.86 -1.65 -18.20
C LEU A 55 -21.79 -2.67 -18.63
N GLY A 56 -21.55 -3.71 -17.82
CA GLY A 56 -20.48 -4.67 -18.06
C GLY A 56 -19.09 -4.04 -17.98
N ALA A 57 -18.91 -3.04 -17.11
CA ALA A 57 -17.63 -2.36 -16.96
C ALA A 57 -16.55 -3.33 -16.42
N THR A 58 -15.33 -3.23 -16.95
CA THR A 58 -14.16 -3.89 -16.39
C THR A 58 -13.80 -3.22 -15.07
N MET A 59 -13.68 -4.02 -14.01
CA MET A 59 -13.41 -3.52 -12.66
C MET A 59 -12.00 -3.87 -12.22
N ILE A 60 -11.28 -2.86 -11.77
CA ILE A 60 -10.05 -3.01 -11.01
C ILE A 60 -10.36 -2.83 -9.52
N MET A 61 -9.75 -3.65 -8.67
CA MET A 61 -9.92 -3.60 -7.22
C MET A 61 -9.24 -2.36 -6.63
N GLY A 62 -10.01 -1.47 -6.00
CA GLY A 62 -9.49 -0.37 -5.18
C GLY A 62 -9.28 -0.73 -3.71
N ASN A 63 -8.59 0.12 -2.95
CA ASN A 63 -8.38 -0.11 -1.52
C ASN A 63 -9.67 0.00 -0.71
N HIS A 64 -10.61 0.87 -1.11
CA HIS A 64 -11.91 0.97 -0.45
C HIS A 64 -12.81 -0.21 -0.78
N ASP A 65 -12.79 -0.69 -2.03
CA ASP A 65 -13.53 -1.89 -2.43
C ASP A 65 -13.03 -3.10 -1.63
N LEU A 66 -11.71 -3.28 -1.54
CA LEU A 66 -11.09 -4.33 -0.74
C LEU A 66 -11.44 -4.21 0.75
N ARG A 67 -11.44 -2.99 1.30
CA ARG A 67 -11.81 -2.74 2.70
C ARG A 67 -13.25 -3.15 2.97
N VAL A 68 -14.19 -2.85 2.06
CA VAL A 68 -15.60 -3.24 2.20
C VAL A 68 -15.76 -4.77 2.21
N LEU A 69 -15.05 -5.48 1.33
CA LEU A 69 -15.04 -6.95 1.34
C LEU A 69 -14.48 -7.50 2.64
N HIS A 70 -13.40 -6.89 3.17
CA HIS A 70 -12.83 -7.29 4.45
C HIS A 70 -13.82 -7.12 5.61
N LEU A 71 -14.49 -5.97 5.68
CA LEU A 71 -15.51 -5.69 6.69
C LEU A 71 -16.68 -6.67 6.62
N ARG A 72 -17.07 -7.10 5.41
CA ARG A 72 -18.12 -8.11 5.25
C ARG A 72 -17.74 -9.45 5.86
N ILE A 73 -16.48 -9.86 5.73
CA ILE A 73 -15.97 -11.13 6.23
C ILE A 73 -15.73 -11.09 7.74
N LYS A 74 -15.12 -10.00 8.23
CA LYS A 74 -14.67 -9.87 9.63
C LYS A 74 -15.69 -9.21 10.56
N GLY A 75 -16.79 -8.69 10.02
CA GLY A 75 -17.70 -7.83 10.78
C GLY A 75 -17.03 -6.49 11.13
N ILE A 76 -17.64 -5.75 12.06
CA ILE A 76 -17.13 -4.43 12.49
C ILE A 76 -16.50 -4.46 13.89
N ASP A 77 -16.56 -5.59 14.58
CA ASP A 77 -16.14 -5.70 16.00
C ASP A 77 -14.63 -5.51 16.21
N HIS A 78 -13.84 -5.66 15.16
CA HIS A 78 -12.39 -5.45 15.17
C HIS A 78 -11.98 -3.98 14.90
N LEU A 79 -12.94 -3.12 14.56
CA LEU A 79 -12.68 -1.70 14.34
C LEU A 79 -12.51 -0.96 15.67
N PRO A 80 -11.75 0.16 15.71
CA PRO A 80 -11.68 1.01 16.90
C PRO A 80 -13.08 1.49 17.33
N ASP A 81 -13.33 1.66 18.63
CA ASP A 81 -14.64 2.10 19.16
C ASP A 81 -15.17 3.40 18.53
N ASP A 82 -14.27 4.26 18.04
CA ASP A 82 -14.58 5.53 17.39
C ASP A 82 -14.42 5.52 15.86
N TRP A 83 -14.46 4.34 15.23
CA TRP A 83 -14.38 4.18 13.76
C TRP A 83 -15.37 5.08 13.01
N ASN A 84 -16.53 5.33 13.62
CA ASN A 84 -17.60 6.15 13.05
C ASN A 84 -17.21 7.63 12.92
N LYS A 85 -16.15 8.11 13.59
CA LYS A 85 -15.59 9.46 13.43
C LYS A 85 -14.70 9.59 12.20
N SER A 86 -14.15 8.50 11.69
CA SER A 86 -13.39 8.49 10.44
C SER A 86 -14.37 8.44 9.27
N GLY A 87 -14.38 9.47 8.41
CA GLY A 87 -15.23 9.50 7.22
C GLY A 87 -14.98 8.31 6.28
N GLU A 88 -13.74 7.83 6.22
CA GLU A 88 -13.33 6.66 5.45
C GLU A 88 -13.95 5.37 6.01
N LEU A 89 -13.70 5.07 7.28
CA LEU A 89 -14.22 3.84 7.90
C LEU A 89 -15.74 3.88 7.97
N ALA A 90 -16.33 5.04 8.27
CA ALA A 90 -17.77 5.23 8.27
C ALA A 90 -18.38 4.95 6.89
N GLY A 91 -17.76 5.47 5.83
CA GLY A 91 -18.17 5.22 4.46
C GLY A 91 -18.04 3.75 4.05
N CYS A 92 -16.94 3.09 4.41
CA CYS A 92 -16.74 1.67 4.13
C CYS A 92 -17.76 0.79 4.88
N VAL A 93 -18.06 1.07 6.15
CA VAL A 93 -19.10 0.35 6.90
C VAL A 93 -20.48 0.59 6.30
N HIS A 94 -20.81 1.83 5.93
CA HIS A 94 -22.04 2.18 5.22
C HIS A 94 -22.17 1.39 3.91
N SER A 95 -21.12 1.39 3.09
CA SER A 95 -21.06 0.66 1.84
C SER A 95 -21.26 -0.84 2.04
N MET A 96 -20.57 -1.44 3.00
CA MET A 96 -20.72 -2.86 3.34
C MET A 96 -22.16 -3.25 3.72
N ARG A 97 -22.89 -2.35 4.37
CA ARG A 97 -24.30 -2.55 4.78
C ARG A 97 -25.28 -2.38 3.62
N GLU A 98 -25.05 -1.40 2.74
CA GLU A 98 -25.95 -1.11 1.63
C GLU A 98 -25.81 -2.08 0.45
N LEU A 99 -24.62 -2.67 0.26
CA LEU A 99 -24.38 -3.59 -0.85
C LEU A 99 -25.02 -4.97 -0.62
N SER A 100 -25.67 -5.48 -1.67
CA SER A 100 -26.18 -6.86 -1.71
C SER A 100 -25.05 -7.89 -1.86
N ASP A 101 -25.35 -9.17 -1.58
CA ASP A 101 -24.38 -10.27 -1.78
C ASP A 101 -23.97 -10.45 -3.25
N GLU A 102 -24.83 -10.07 -4.20
CA GLU A 102 -24.48 -10.08 -5.62
C GLU A 102 -23.49 -8.97 -5.97
N GLN A 103 -23.75 -7.75 -5.50
CA GLN A 103 -22.85 -6.61 -5.68
C GLN A 103 -21.48 -6.85 -5.03
N LEU A 104 -21.46 -7.45 -3.84
CA LEU A 104 -20.21 -7.81 -3.15
C LEU A 104 -19.45 -8.92 -3.88
N ARG A 105 -20.15 -9.92 -4.44
CA ARG A 105 -19.51 -10.92 -5.30
C ARG A 105 -18.88 -10.28 -6.52
N TRP A 106 -19.59 -9.37 -7.18
CA TRP A 106 -19.04 -8.67 -8.33
C TRP A 106 -17.81 -7.81 -7.99
N LEU A 107 -17.81 -7.10 -6.86
CA LEU A 107 -16.60 -6.41 -6.38
C LEU A 107 -15.46 -7.38 -6.07
N LYS A 108 -15.77 -8.54 -5.48
CA LYS A 108 -14.77 -9.57 -5.16
C LYS A 108 -14.08 -10.12 -6.40
N ASP A 109 -14.80 -10.22 -7.50
CA ASP A 109 -14.31 -10.76 -8.78
C ASP A 109 -13.52 -9.70 -9.61
N SER A 110 -13.27 -8.51 -9.04
CA SER A 110 -12.47 -7.47 -9.69
C SER A 110 -10.97 -7.79 -9.69
N LEU A 111 -10.28 -7.37 -10.76
CA LEU A 111 -8.87 -7.66 -10.99
C LEU A 111 -7.97 -6.66 -10.25
N LEU A 112 -6.80 -7.06 -9.75
CA LEU A 112 -5.83 -6.08 -9.22
C LEU A 112 -5.07 -5.35 -10.31
N VAL A 113 -4.75 -6.10 -11.36
CA VAL A 113 -4.08 -5.62 -12.55
C VAL A 113 -4.74 -6.31 -13.72
N ASP A 114 -5.07 -5.54 -14.75
CA ASP A 114 -5.54 -6.08 -16.01
C ASP A 114 -4.72 -5.52 -17.17
N ALA A 115 -4.75 -6.23 -18.29
CA ALA A 115 -4.17 -5.80 -19.54
C ALA A 115 -5.26 -5.79 -20.60
N GLU A 116 -5.63 -4.59 -21.05
CA GLU A 116 -6.67 -4.41 -22.06
C GLU A 116 -6.10 -3.67 -23.27
N GLU A 117 -6.21 -4.29 -24.44
CA GLU A 117 -5.68 -3.76 -25.71
C GLU A 117 -4.16 -3.48 -25.65
N GLN A 118 -3.79 -2.20 -25.56
CA GLN A 118 -2.41 -1.70 -25.46
C GLN A 118 -2.20 -0.90 -24.18
N CYS A 119 -2.90 -1.24 -23.10
CA CYS A 119 -2.68 -0.61 -21.80
C CYS A 119 -2.67 -1.61 -20.65
N LEU A 120 -2.03 -1.21 -19.55
CA LEU A 120 -2.15 -1.87 -18.26
C LEU A 120 -3.01 -1.05 -17.30
N LEU A 121 -3.85 -1.72 -16.55
CA LEU A 121 -4.81 -1.12 -15.65
C LEU A 121 -4.48 -1.58 -14.23
N ALA A 122 -4.36 -0.66 -13.27
CA ALA A 122 -4.28 -0.99 -11.85
C ALA A 122 -4.81 0.18 -11.03
N HIS A 123 -5.25 -0.06 -9.78
CA HIS A 123 -5.81 1.04 -9.00
C HIS A 123 -4.76 2.09 -8.63
N ALA A 124 -3.58 1.69 -8.13
CA ALA A 124 -2.57 2.64 -7.69
C ALA A 124 -1.27 2.57 -8.51
N ASN A 125 -0.70 1.38 -8.70
CA ASN A 125 0.55 1.17 -9.42
C ASN A 125 0.71 -0.30 -9.87
N LEU A 126 1.68 -0.57 -10.76
CA LEU A 126 1.94 -1.93 -11.29
C LEU A 126 2.96 -2.73 -10.47
N HIS A 127 3.84 -2.08 -9.72
CA HIS A 127 4.99 -2.74 -9.09
C HIS A 127 4.63 -3.38 -7.74
N GLN A 128 3.62 -2.84 -7.06
CA GLN A 128 3.07 -3.33 -5.80
C GLN A 128 1.54 -3.06 -5.76
N PRO A 129 0.76 -3.70 -6.66
CA PRO A 129 -0.67 -3.38 -6.84
C PRO A 129 -1.49 -3.62 -5.56
N LEU A 130 -1.13 -4.63 -4.76
CA LEU A 130 -1.77 -4.91 -3.47
C LEU A 130 -1.49 -3.88 -2.38
N SER A 131 -0.41 -3.11 -2.52
CA SER A 131 -0.02 -2.11 -1.52
C SER A 131 -0.72 -0.78 -1.73
N PHE A 132 -1.39 -0.58 -2.86
CA PHE A 132 -2.04 0.70 -3.19
C PHE A 132 -1.11 1.92 -2.99
N GLY A 133 0.19 1.76 -3.24
CA GLY A 133 1.17 2.82 -3.08
C GLY A 133 0.90 3.98 -4.06
N HIS A 134 0.91 5.21 -3.56
CA HIS A 134 0.59 6.38 -4.37
C HIS A 134 1.66 6.66 -5.44
N LEU A 135 1.22 7.22 -6.57
CA LEU A 135 2.07 7.79 -7.60
C LEU A 135 1.86 9.31 -7.63
N GLN A 136 2.69 10.05 -6.89
CA GLN A 136 2.62 11.50 -6.75
C GLN A 136 3.84 12.23 -7.34
N ASN A 137 4.85 11.46 -7.74
CA ASN A 137 6.03 11.99 -8.39
C ASN A 137 6.72 10.92 -9.25
N LEU A 138 7.64 11.38 -10.11
CA LEU A 138 8.34 10.52 -11.04
C LEU A 138 9.19 9.42 -10.37
N LYS A 139 9.69 9.65 -9.14
CA LYS A 139 10.45 8.65 -8.38
C LYS A 139 9.56 7.48 -7.99
N GLN A 140 8.36 7.75 -7.49
CA GLN A 140 7.35 6.73 -7.19
C GLN A 140 6.83 6.04 -8.47
N ALA A 141 6.67 6.78 -9.57
CA ALA A 141 6.18 6.25 -10.84
C ALA A 141 7.22 5.41 -11.60
N ARG A 142 8.52 5.53 -11.27
CA ARG A 142 9.61 4.92 -12.03
C ARG A 142 9.48 3.40 -12.20
N PRO A 143 9.22 2.60 -11.14
CA PRO A 143 9.09 1.15 -11.29
C PRO A 143 7.91 0.75 -12.16
N THR A 144 6.79 1.50 -12.08
CA THR A 144 5.63 1.32 -12.96
C THR A 144 5.99 1.58 -14.43
N LEU A 145 6.73 2.65 -14.70
CA LEU A 145 7.21 2.98 -16.06
C LEU A 145 8.16 1.91 -16.61
N ASP A 146 9.04 1.36 -15.76
CA ASP A 146 9.96 0.29 -16.16
C ASP A 146 9.18 -1.00 -16.49
N ILE A 147 8.11 -1.34 -15.74
CA ILE A 147 7.21 -2.45 -16.07
C ILE A 147 6.54 -2.23 -17.43
N LEU A 148 5.96 -1.05 -17.66
CA LEU A 148 5.32 -0.73 -18.95
C LEU A 148 6.30 -0.90 -20.11
N LYS A 149 7.53 -0.41 -19.94
CA LYS A 149 8.59 -0.55 -20.94
C LYS A 149 8.97 -2.02 -21.20
N LEU A 150 9.13 -2.81 -20.14
CA LEU A 150 9.45 -4.24 -20.24
C LEU A 150 8.34 -5.02 -20.95
N GLN A 151 7.08 -4.69 -20.68
CA GLN A 151 5.90 -5.29 -21.30
C GLN A 151 5.58 -4.70 -22.69
N LYS A 152 6.37 -3.74 -23.17
CA LYS A 152 6.13 -3.00 -24.42
C LYS A 152 4.75 -2.35 -24.49
N MET A 153 4.21 -1.95 -23.34
CA MET A 153 2.92 -1.29 -23.22
C MET A 153 3.12 0.23 -23.31
N PRO A 154 2.43 0.94 -24.23
CA PRO A 154 2.59 2.38 -24.37
C PRO A 154 2.04 3.18 -23.19
N VAL A 155 1.07 2.64 -22.44
CA VAL A 155 0.43 3.37 -21.36
C VAL A 155 -0.08 2.46 -20.25
N GLY A 156 -0.09 2.96 -19.03
CA GLY A 156 -0.86 2.39 -17.92
C GLY A 156 -1.77 3.44 -17.30
N PHE A 157 -2.94 3.01 -16.79
CA PHE A 157 -3.93 3.89 -16.16
C PHE A 157 -4.14 3.53 -14.68
N PHE A 158 -4.18 4.57 -13.85
CA PHE A 158 -4.21 4.48 -12.39
C PHE A 158 -5.14 5.54 -11.76
N GLY A 159 -5.65 5.28 -10.56
CA GLY A 159 -6.46 6.17 -9.71
C GLY A 159 -5.78 6.49 -8.38
N HIS A 160 -6.50 6.38 -7.27
CA HIS A 160 -6.01 6.39 -5.88
C HIS A 160 -5.52 7.74 -5.32
N THR A 161 -4.88 8.58 -6.12
CA THR A 161 -4.38 9.90 -5.66
C THR A 161 -5.45 10.98 -5.72
N HIS A 162 -6.54 10.74 -6.45
CA HIS A 162 -7.60 11.69 -6.80
C HIS A 162 -7.12 12.94 -7.57
N VAL A 163 -5.89 12.91 -8.09
CA VAL A 163 -5.28 13.98 -8.88
C VAL A 163 -4.96 13.41 -10.25
N GLN A 164 -5.29 14.15 -11.29
CA GLN A 164 -5.05 13.80 -12.67
C GLN A 164 -3.64 14.28 -13.05
N GLU A 165 -2.76 13.33 -13.33
CA GLU A 165 -1.34 13.58 -13.57
C GLU A 165 -0.77 12.55 -14.55
N VAL A 166 0.24 12.94 -15.32
CA VAL A 166 0.88 12.05 -16.29
C VAL A 166 2.37 11.96 -16.00
N PHE A 167 2.84 10.77 -15.66
CA PHE A 167 4.25 10.49 -15.47
C PHE A 167 4.84 9.86 -16.74
N CYS A 168 5.98 10.39 -17.17
CA CYS A 168 6.79 9.83 -18.24
C CYS A 168 8.27 10.11 -17.94
N GLN A 169 9.18 9.37 -18.58
CA GLN A 169 10.62 9.51 -18.29
C GLN A 169 11.15 10.93 -18.58
N LYS A 170 10.63 11.59 -19.61
CA LYS A 170 10.91 12.99 -19.95
C LYS A 170 9.65 13.63 -20.51
N PRO A 171 9.30 14.87 -20.15
CA PRO A 171 8.11 15.55 -20.70
C PRO A 171 8.08 15.63 -22.23
N SER A 172 9.26 15.75 -22.86
CA SER A 172 9.41 15.75 -24.33
C SER A 172 8.97 14.45 -25.01
N ASN A 173 8.73 13.38 -24.25
CA ASN A 173 8.30 12.11 -24.77
C ASN A 173 6.78 12.07 -25.06
N LEU A 174 6.01 13.00 -24.48
CA LEU A 174 4.58 13.10 -24.74
C LEU A 174 4.34 14.04 -25.91
N VAL A 175 3.66 13.55 -26.94
CA VAL A 175 3.25 14.37 -28.09
C VAL A 175 1.84 14.86 -27.85
N TRP A 176 1.72 16.09 -27.36
CA TRP A 176 0.42 16.73 -27.14
C TRP A 176 -0.27 17.05 -28.46
N VAL A 177 -1.54 16.65 -28.56
CA VAL A 177 -2.43 16.93 -29.68
C VAL A 177 -3.16 18.25 -29.42
N ASP A 178 -3.55 18.48 -28.17
CA ASP A 178 -4.17 19.71 -27.67
C ASP A 178 -3.86 19.86 -26.17
N GLU A 179 -4.58 20.74 -25.46
CA GLU A 179 -4.36 21.01 -24.03
C GLU A 179 -4.68 19.83 -23.09
N ARG A 180 -5.43 18.83 -23.57
CA ARG A 180 -5.95 17.71 -22.76
C ARG A 180 -5.65 16.34 -23.36
N SER A 181 -5.23 16.31 -24.62
CA SER A 181 -5.00 15.09 -25.37
C SER A 181 -3.53 14.95 -25.75
N PHE A 182 -2.99 13.75 -25.56
CA PHE A 182 -1.61 13.43 -25.94
C PHE A 182 -1.51 12.01 -26.49
N ARG A 183 -0.51 11.78 -27.34
CA ARG A 183 -0.23 10.47 -27.93
C ARG A 183 0.86 9.74 -27.14
N VAL A 184 0.61 8.46 -26.84
CA VAL A 184 1.54 7.54 -26.18
C VAL A 184 2.23 6.60 -27.17
N SER A 185 3.41 6.09 -26.80
CA SER A 185 4.19 5.15 -27.60
C SER A 185 4.88 4.13 -26.70
N SER A 186 5.05 2.90 -27.20
CA SER A 186 5.77 1.83 -26.49
C SER A 186 7.25 2.14 -26.26
N ASP A 187 7.84 3.01 -27.08
CA ASP A 187 9.24 3.44 -26.91
C ASP A 187 9.40 4.33 -25.66
N HIS A 188 8.34 5.08 -25.34
CA HIS A 188 8.29 6.04 -24.26
C HIS A 188 6.96 5.96 -23.50
N PRO A 189 6.80 4.94 -22.63
CA PRO A 189 5.53 4.72 -21.97
C PRO A 189 5.16 5.83 -20.99
N ALA A 190 3.86 5.97 -20.74
CA ALA A 190 3.30 6.90 -19.78
C ALA A 190 2.49 6.17 -18.70
N ALA A 191 2.57 6.64 -17.46
CA ALA A 191 1.66 6.25 -16.39
C ALA A 191 0.68 7.42 -16.16
N VAL A 192 -0.60 7.17 -16.38
CA VAL A 192 -1.66 8.18 -16.35
C VAL A 192 -2.50 7.99 -15.10
N MET A 193 -2.41 8.95 -14.19
CA MET A 193 -3.36 9.11 -13.10
C MET A 193 -4.62 9.74 -13.67
N VAL A 194 -5.72 8.99 -13.68
CA VAL A 194 -6.98 9.37 -14.33
C VAL A 194 -7.72 10.46 -13.55
N GLY A 195 -7.41 10.60 -12.26
CA GLY A 195 -8.10 11.47 -11.32
C GLY A 195 -9.22 10.74 -10.58
N SER A 196 -10.20 11.49 -10.07
CA SER A 196 -11.30 10.95 -9.28
C SER A 196 -12.64 11.48 -9.78
N VAL A 197 -13.60 10.56 -9.94
CA VAL A 197 -15.00 10.90 -10.24
C VAL A 197 -15.67 11.49 -9.00
N GLY A 198 -15.53 10.81 -7.86
CA GLY A 198 -16.07 11.27 -6.59
C GLY A 198 -14.97 11.73 -5.66
N MET A 199 -14.91 13.03 -5.36
CA MET A 199 -13.89 13.66 -4.51
C MET A 199 -12.55 13.96 -5.21
N SER A 200 -12.58 14.63 -6.36
CA SER A 200 -11.37 15.23 -6.95
C SER A 200 -10.58 16.04 -5.90
N ARG A 201 -9.26 15.82 -5.84
CA ARG A 201 -8.33 16.55 -4.96
C ARG A 201 -7.50 17.59 -5.72
N GLU A 202 -7.89 17.87 -6.96
CA GLU A 202 -7.30 18.92 -7.77
C GLU A 202 -7.49 20.30 -7.13
N ALA A 203 -6.39 21.04 -6.99
CA ALA A 203 -6.42 22.35 -6.37
C ALA A 203 -7.26 23.34 -7.21
N GLY A 204 -8.42 23.72 -6.67
CA GLY A 204 -9.33 24.68 -7.32
C GLY A 204 -10.22 24.11 -8.43
N ASP A 205 -10.20 22.79 -8.68
CA ASP A 205 -11.02 22.16 -9.72
C ASP A 205 -11.67 20.86 -9.21
N LEU A 206 -12.86 20.99 -8.65
CA LEU A 206 -13.59 19.89 -8.01
C LEU A 206 -14.51 19.12 -8.98
N ARG A 207 -14.34 19.29 -10.30
CA ARG A 207 -15.05 18.49 -11.31
C ARG A 207 -14.64 17.02 -11.23
N ALA A 208 -15.53 16.14 -11.65
CA ALA A 208 -15.25 14.72 -11.77
C ALA A 208 -14.22 14.51 -12.88
N ALA A 209 -13.05 13.96 -12.54
CA ALA A 209 -11.97 13.70 -13.48
C ALA A 209 -11.99 12.24 -13.97
N TRP A 210 -11.79 12.06 -15.27
CA TRP A 210 -11.79 10.75 -15.95
C TRP A 210 -10.99 10.84 -17.25
N ALA A 211 -10.83 9.73 -17.98
CA ALA A 211 -10.04 9.71 -19.22
C ALA A 211 -10.68 8.87 -20.32
N VAL A 212 -10.28 9.15 -21.55
CA VAL A 212 -10.60 8.33 -22.73
C VAL A 212 -9.29 7.90 -23.36
N TYR A 213 -9.21 6.62 -23.73
CA TYR A 213 -8.08 6.08 -24.46
C TYR A 213 -8.53 5.47 -25.78
N ASP A 214 -7.96 5.93 -26.88
CA ASP A 214 -8.12 5.34 -28.19
C ASP A 214 -6.87 4.52 -28.53
N SER A 215 -6.99 3.19 -28.41
CA SER A 215 -5.90 2.26 -28.70
C SER A 215 -5.55 2.17 -30.19
N ALA A 216 -6.41 2.66 -31.10
CA ALA A 216 -6.09 2.70 -32.52
C ALA A 216 -5.12 3.83 -32.86
N THR A 217 -5.28 4.98 -32.20
CA THR A 217 -4.48 6.18 -32.45
C THR A 217 -3.40 6.42 -31.39
N GLY A 218 -3.45 5.67 -30.29
CA GLY A 218 -2.62 5.86 -29.11
C GLY A 218 -2.90 7.18 -28.38
N VAL A 219 -4.07 7.78 -28.58
CA VAL A 219 -4.42 9.07 -27.98
C VAL A 219 -5.10 8.85 -26.64
N VAL A 220 -4.60 9.52 -25.61
CA VAL A 220 -5.23 9.66 -24.30
C VAL A 220 -5.81 11.07 -24.21
N GLU A 221 -7.07 11.19 -23.85
CA GLU A 221 -7.76 12.46 -23.57
C GLU A 221 -8.16 12.52 -22.10
N LEU A 222 -7.71 13.57 -21.41
CA LEU A 222 -8.05 13.85 -20.03
C LEU A 222 -9.31 14.71 -19.94
N ARG A 223 -10.32 14.24 -19.20
CA ARG A 223 -11.65 14.84 -19.15
C ARG A 223 -12.05 15.24 -17.74
N LYS A 224 -12.88 16.28 -17.66
CA LYS A 224 -13.44 16.81 -16.42
C LYS A 224 -14.90 17.21 -16.61
N THR A 225 -15.78 16.69 -15.76
CA THR A 225 -17.24 16.84 -15.84
C THR A 225 -17.79 17.59 -14.63
N GLU A 226 -18.65 18.57 -14.89
CA GLU A 226 -19.39 19.27 -13.83
C GLU A 226 -20.55 18.41 -13.31
N TYR A 227 -20.83 18.50 -12.00
CA TYR A 227 -21.95 17.80 -11.38
C TYR A 227 -22.50 18.58 -10.18
N ASP A 228 -23.77 18.37 -9.84
CA ASP A 228 -24.41 19.02 -8.70
C ASP A 228 -23.88 18.47 -7.37
N ARG A 229 -23.15 19.31 -6.64
CA ARG A 229 -22.52 18.98 -5.36
C ARG A 229 -23.44 19.14 -4.14
N ILE A 230 -24.63 19.74 -4.30
CA ILE A 230 -25.53 20.11 -3.19
C ILE A 230 -26.58 19.03 -2.92
N ARG A 231 -27.07 18.35 -3.96
CA ARG A 231 -28.11 17.30 -3.84
C ARG A 231 -27.73 16.01 -3.10
N PRO A 232 -26.49 15.50 -3.09
CA PRO A 232 -26.16 14.19 -2.48
C PRO A 232 -26.43 14.12 -0.96
N TYR A 233 -26.46 15.27 -0.27
CA TYR A 233 -26.31 15.33 1.19
C TYR A 233 -27.61 15.55 2.00
N ARG A 234 -28.76 15.72 1.33
CA ARG A 234 -30.04 16.04 2.02
C ARG A 234 -30.98 14.86 2.30
N ARG A 235 -30.80 13.69 1.66
CA ARG A 235 -31.92 12.72 1.53
C ARG A 235 -31.99 11.55 2.51
N ARG A 236 -31.01 11.25 3.37
CA ARG A 236 -31.12 10.11 4.30
C ARG A 236 -30.61 10.44 5.71
N SER A 237 -31.52 10.95 6.54
CA SER A 237 -31.26 11.42 7.90
C SER A 237 -31.40 10.35 9.00
N GLY A 238 -31.52 9.07 8.66
CA GLY A 238 -31.77 7.99 9.62
C GLY A 238 -30.54 7.35 10.28
N ASP A 239 -29.41 7.24 9.55
CA ASP A 239 -28.19 6.56 10.05
C ASP A 239 -27.12 7.58 10.49
N PRO A 240 -26.63 7.52 11.75
CA PRO A 240 -25.51 8.34 12.23
C PRO A 240 -24.24 8.28 11.36
N ALA A 241 -23.91 7.12 10.78
CA ALA A 241 -22.75 6.96 9.89
C ALA A 241 -22.94 7.73 8.58
N CYS A 242 -24.14 7.69 8.01
CA CYS A 242 -24.50 8.46 6.82
C CYS A 242 -24.47 9.98 7.07
N ARG A 243 -24.79 10.44 8.30
CA ARG A 243 -24.68 11.87 8.66
C ARG A 243 -23.23 12.34 8.75
N LEU A 244 -22.30 11.50 9.22
CA LEU A 244 -20.89 11.88 9.33
C LEU A 244 -20.17 11.87 7.98
N THR A 245 -20.42 10.87 7.13
CA THR A 245 -19.95 10.89 5.75
C THR A 245 -20.46 12.14 5.02
N SER A 246 -21.72 12.50 5.29
CA SER A 246 -22.36 13.68 4.71
C SER A 246 -21.67 15.01 5.07
N ARG A 247 -21.29 15.13 6.34
CA ARG A 247 -20.79 16.37 6.93
C ARG A 247 -19.28 16.53 6.76
N ASN A 248 -18.53 15.44 6.88
CA ASN A 248 -17.07 15.44 6.69
C ASN A 248 -16.68 15.62 5.23
N CYS A 249 -17.49 15.16 4.27
CA CYS A 249 -17.28 15.55 2.88
C CYS A 249 -17.30 17.07 2.78
N LEU A 250 -18.34 17.76 3.23
CA LEU A 250 -18.45 19.23 3.16
C LEU A 250 -17.37 20.00 3.96
N GLU A 251 -16.98 19.51 5.14
CA GLU A 251 -16.04 20.20 6.05
C GLU A 251 -14.55 19.94 5.74
N SER A 252 -14.20 18.85 5.02
CA SER A 252 -12.81 18.57 4.60
C SER A 252 -12.34 19.45 3.42
N PHE A 253 -13.22 20.29 2.87
CA PHE A 253 -12.95 21.11 1.68
C PHE A 253 -12.29 22.48 1.96
N ASP A 254 -11.97 22.82 3.22
CA ASP A 254 -11.51 24.17 3.59
C ASP A 254 -10.07 24.26 4.16
N GLN A 255 -9.23 23.23 3.98
CA GLN A 255 -7.82 23.31 4.38
C GLN A 255 -6.89 23.35 3.18
N GLY A 256 -6.78 24.54 2.59
CA GLY A 256 -5.85 24.85 1.52
C GLY A 256 -4.39 25.08 1.98
N ARG A 257 -3.50 24.93 0.98
CA ARG A 257 -2.08 25.34 0.84
C ARG A 257 -1.01 24.28 1.09
N ILE A 258 -0.47 23.74 -0.02
CA ILE A 258 0.89 23.20 -0.10
C ILE A 258 1.71 24.18 -0.96
N PRO A 259 2.77 24.84 -0.43
CA PRO A 259 3.66 25.65 -1.25
C PRO A 259 4.62 24.76 -2.08
N PRO A 260 5.14 25.24 -3.23
CA PRO A 260 6.05 24.47 -4.06
C PRO A 260 7.40 24.28 -3.36
N ILE A 261 7.87 23.03 -3.22
CA ILE A 261 9.20 22.73 -2.70
C ILE A 261 10.20 22.72 -3.86
N VAL A 262 11.14 23.66 -3.81
CA VAL A 262 12.37 23.67 -4.61
C VAL A 262 13.33 22.65 -4.01
N VAL A 263 13.62 21.56 -4.74
CA VAL A 263 14.65 20.59 -4.33
C VAL A 263 16.01 21.05 -4.84
N MET A 264 16.82 21.62 -3.93
CA MET A 264 18.25 21.78 -4.14
C MET A 264 18.95 20.42 -3.96
N LYS A 265 19.55 19.88 -5.02
CA LYS A 265 20.41 18.69 -4.96
C LYS A 265 21.69 18.99 -4.19
N ALA A 266 21.75 18.60 -2.92
CA ALA A 266 23.02 18.46 -2.21
C ALA A 266 23.74 17.18 -2.68
N ARG A 267 25.01 17.29 -3.07
CA ARG A 267 25.88 16.15 -3.37
C ARG A 267 26.04 15.29 -2.10
N ARG A 268 25.70 13.99 -2.18
CA ARG A 268 25.68 13.08 -1.02
C ARG A 268 27.07 12.55 -0.63
N LYS A 269 27.22 12.35 0.68
CA LYS A 269 28.31 11.65 1.38
C LYS A 269 28.02 10.14 1.32
N LYS A 270 29.04 9.29 1.18
CA LYS A 270 28.87 7.82 1.23
C LYS A 270 28.37 7.41 2.62
N CYS A 271 27.32 6.59 2.68
CA CYS A 271 26.84 6.00 3.94
C CYS A 271 27.68 4.78 4.33
N HIS A 272 27.88 4.57 5.63
CA HIS A 272 28.65 3.45 6.18
C HIS A 272 27.73 2.41 6.85
N ALA A 273 28.16 1.15 6.90
CA ALA A 273 27.36 0.07 7.49
C ALA A 273 26.98 0.40 8.95
N GLY A 274 25.70 0.29 9.29
CA GLY A 274 25.18 0.63 10.61
C GLY A 274 25.13 2.13 10.93
N GLU A 275 25.38 3.01 9.96
CA GLU A 275 25.16 4.45 10.12
C GLU A 275 23.72 4.70 10.56
N GLU A 276 23.53 5.62 11.52
CA GLU A 276 22.21 5.90 12.08
C GLU A 276 21.67 7.25 11.62
N ILE A 277 20.39 7.27 11.24
CA ILE A 277 19.61 8.50 11.05
C ILE A 277 18.47 8.52 12.05
N THR A 278 18.08 9.73 12.48
CA THR A 278 16.91 9.94 13.33
C THR A 278 15.91 10.79 12.57
N ILE A 279 14.68 10.27 12.44
CA ILE A 279 13.56 10.93 11.78
C ILE A 279 12.60 11.39 12.86
N ARG A 280 12.32 12.69 12.92
CA ARG A 280 11.32 13.25 13.83
C ARG A 280 9.93 13.03 13.24
N ILE A 281 9.09 12.30 13.96
CA ILE A 281 7.74 11.93 13.52
C ILE A 281 6.71 12.92 14.08
N ALA A 282 6.87 13.34 15.34
CA ALA A 282 6.00 14.33 15.97
C ALA A 282 6.78 15.21 16.97
N GLN A 283 6.06 16.04 17.72
CA GLN A 283 6.64 16.71 18.89
C GLN A 283 7.12 15.64 19.88
N ASP A 284 8.42 15.63 20.16
CA ASP A 284 9.10 14.71 21.07
C ASP A 284 9.07 13.20 20.71
N VAL A 285 8.53 12.84 19.54
CA VAL A 285 8.56 11.46 19.02
C VAL A 285 9.49 11.36 17.81
N SER A 286 10.46 10.45 17.90
CA SER A 286 11.43 10.19 16.82
C SER A 286 11.65 8.71 16.59
N MET A 287 12.21 8.39 15.43
CA MET A 287 12.49 7.02 15.02
C MET A 287 13.87 6.93 14.40
N GLN A 288 14.64 5.93 14.85
CA GLN A 288 16.00 5.70 14.41
C GLN A 288 16.04 4.62 13.33
N PHE A 289 16.90 4.80 12.33
CA PHE A 289 17.15 3.82 11.27
C PHE A 289 18.64 3.58 11.13
N CYS A 290 19.02 2.33 10.85
CA CYS A 290 20.38 1.90 10.58
C CYS A 290 20.55 1.61 9.07
N TRP A 291 21.67 2.04 8.49
CA TRP A 291 22.02 1.76 7.10
C TRP A 291 22.44 0.29 6.91
N CYS A 292 21.68 -0.43 6.09
CA CYS A 292 22.01 -1.75 5.58
C CYS A 292 22.69 -1.57 4.21
N PRO A 293 24.02 -1.72 4.10
CA PRO A 293 24.75 -1.44 2.87
C PRO A 293 24.39 -2.43 1.75
N PRO A 294 24.54 -2.06 0.47
CA PRO A 294 24.41 -3.03 -0.62
C PRO A 294 25.49 -4.10 -0.53
N GLY A 295 25.15 -5.34 -0.89
CA GLY A 295 26.08 -6.46 -0.77
C GLY A 295 25.48 -7.78 -1.23
N ASP A 296 26.36 -8.73 -1.50
CA ASP A 296 25.97 -10.12 -1.74
C ASP A 296 25.92 -10.85 -0.40
N PHE A 297 24.91 -11.68 -0.20
CA PHE A 297 24.80 -12.51 0.99
C PHE A 297 24.33 -13.92 0.67
N VAL A 298 24.72 -14.81 1.57
CA VAL A 298 24.36 -16.21 1.53
C VAL A 298 23.22 -16.43 2.52
N PHE A 299 22.17 -17.10 2.08
CA PHE A 299 21.04 -17.51 2.91
C PHE A 299 20.61 -18.92 2.55
N ASP A 300 19.91 -19.58 3.45
CA ASP A 300 19.40 -20.92 3.20
C ASP A 300 17.98 -20.80 2.67
N ASP A 301 17.76 -21.27 1.44
CA ASP A 301 16.41 -21.44 0.92
C ASP A 301 15.86 -22.75 1.50
N LEU A 302 15.08 -22.63 2.57
CA LEU A 302 14.37 -23.74 3.17
C LEU A 302 13.32 -24.23 2.15
N ASP A 303 13.58 -25.35 1.45
CA ASP A 303 12.55 -26.07 0.69
C ASP A 303 11.61 -26.70 1.74
N GLU A 304 10.30 -26.49 1.56
CA GLU A 304 9.30 -27.18 2.37
C GLU A 304 9.48 -28.69 2.23
N GLY A 305 9.55 -29.38 3.37
CA GLY A 305 9.83 -30.82 3.42
C GLY A 305 8.81 -31.64 2.63
N ASP A 306 9.28 -32.77 2.09
CA ASP A 306 8.45 -33.95 1.76
C ASP A 306 7.52 -34.26 2.96
N ASP A 307 6.35 -34.86 2.71
CA ASP A 307 5.34 -35.35 3.69
C ASP A 307 5.91 -36.09 4.93
N ARG A 308 7.21 -36.41 4.93
CA ARG A 308 8.02 -36.95 6.04
C ARG A 308 8.73 -35.92 6.93
N GLY A 309 8.53 -34.62 6.74
CA GLY A 309 8.98 -33.57 7.68
C GLY A 309 10.49 -33.28 7.70
N LEU A 310 11.23 -33.62 6.64
CA LEU A 310 12.65 -33.27 6.51
C LEU A 310 12.80 -32.04 5.60
N SER A 311 13.10 -30.88 6.19
CA SER A 311 13.49 -29.65 5.48
C SER A 311 14.84 -29.85 4.80
N SER A 312 14.88 -29.85 3.47
CA SER A 312 16.15 -29.74 2.74
C SER A 312 16.45 -28.26 2.53
N SER A 313 17.50 -27.71 3.15
CA SER A 313 17.95 -26.35 2.84
C SER A 313 18.85 -26.34 1.60
N LYS A 314 18.61 -25.39 0.69
CA LYS A 314 19.55 -25.08 -0.40
C LYS A 314 20.14 -23.71 -0.17
N THR A 315 21.43 -23.66 0.09
CA THR A 315 22.16 -22.40 0.21
C THR A 315 22.11 -21.63 -1.11
N LYS A 316 21.60 -20.39 -1.08
CA LYS A 316 21.49 -19.46 -2.20
C LYS A 316 22.30 -18.20 -1.94
N VAL A 317 22.69 -17.53 -3.03
CA VAL A 317 23.32 -16.21 -3.01
C VAL A 317 22.35 -15.22 -3.61
N SER A 318 22.11 -14.10 -2.92
CA SER A 318 21.37 -12.96 -3.47
C SER A 318 22.17 -11.68 -3.27
N ARG A 319 22.00 -10.75 -4.20
CA ARG A 319 22.52 -9.38 -4.09
C ARG A 319 21.42 -8.48 -3.55
N MET A 320 21.75 -7.64 -2.59
CA MET A 320 20.83 -6.69 -1.98
C MET A 320 21.27 -5.26 -2.27
N GLU A 321 20.30 -4.40 -2.58
CA GLU A 321 20.52 -2.95 -2.66
C GLU A 321 20.62 -2.33 -1.26
N GLY A 322 21.18 -1.13 -1.16
CA GLY A 322 21.26 -0.41 0.12
C GLY A 322 19.90 0.09 0.57
N PHE A 323 19.58 -0.04 1.86
CA PHE A 323 18.36 0.49 2.45
C PHE A 323 18.57 0.88 3.91
N TRP A 324 17.73 1.77 4.42
CA TRP A 324 17.66 2.05 5.85
C TRP A 324 16.65 1.12 6.50
N MET A 325 16.96 0.50 7.63
CA MET A 325 16.02 -0.30 8.40
C MET A 325 15.83 0.31 9.78
N ALA A 326 14.58 0.36 10.26
CA ALA A 326 14.29 0.84 11.59
C ALA A 326 15.13 0.09 12.65
N LYS A 327 15.77 0.83 13.55
CA LYS A 327 16.70 0.28 14.55
C LYS A 327 16.02 -0.64 15.55
N MET A 328 14.75 -0.35 15.85
CA MET A 328 13.83 -1.16 16.65
C MET A 328 12.55 -1.45 15.86
N HIS A 329 11.71 -2.33 16.38
CA HIS A 329 10.28 -2.36 16.05
C HIS A 329 9.66 -0.96 16.22
N VAL A 330 8.57 -0.70 15.50
CA VAL A 330 7.77 0.52 15.73
C VAL A 330 7.21 0.50 17.14
N THR A 331 7.43 1.57 17.90
CA THR A 331 6.90 1.69 19.27
C THR A 331 5.45 2.13 19.28
N GLN A 332 4.77 1.97 20.41
CA GLN A 332 3.40 2.44 20.59
C GLN A 332 3.28 3.95 20.45
N ALA A 333 4.22 4.73 20.98
CA ALA A 333 4.25 6.18 20.79
C ALA A 333 4.45 6.56 19.33
N GLN A 334 5.35 5.88 18.61
CA GLN A 334 5.56 6.10 17.18
C GLN A 334 4.29 5.77 16.38
N TYR A 335 3.68 4.61 16.65
CA TYR A 335 2.44 4.20 15.99
C TYR A 335 1.29 5.18 16.27
N GLN A 336 1.08 5.56 17.53
CA GLN A 336 0.08 6.54 17.94
C GLN A 336 0.31 7.90 17.27
N ALA A 337 1.56 8.37 17.21
CA ALA A 337 1.92 9.66 16.61
C ALA A 337 1.62 9.69 15.10
N VAL A 338 1.87 8.58 14.39
CA VAL A 338 1.58 8.48 12.95
C VAL A 338 0.09 8.24 12.74
N MET A 339 -0.48 7.21 13.35
CA MET A 339 -1.82 6.72 13.03
C MET A 339 -2.94 7.50 13.73
N GLY A 340 -2.61 8.26 14.77
CA GLY A 340 -3.56 9.01 15.59
C GLY A 340 -4.36 8.14 16.57
N HIS A 341 -4.12 6.83 16.58
CA HIS A 341 -4.74 5.84 17.46
C HIS A 341 -3.80 4.63 17.62
N ASN A 342 -3.97 3.91 18.72
CA ASN A 342 -3.27 2.66 19.02
C ASN A 342 -4.24 1.76 19.78
N GLN A 343 -4.60 0.61 19.18
CA GLN A 343 -5.61 -0.30 19.72
C GLN A 343 -5.08 -1.13 20.91
N VAL A 344 -3.76 -1.21 21.09
CA VAL A 344 -3.12 -2.10 22.04
C VAL A 344 -2.17 -1.29 22.92
N SER A 345 -2.63 -0.90 24.11
CA SER A 345 -1.86 -0.12 25.10
C SER A 345 -1.26 -1.02 26.18
N VAL A 346 -0.50 -2.05 25.80
CA VAL A 346 0.21 -2.89 26.78
C VAL A 346 1.61 -2.35 27.00
N ASN A 347 2.05 -2.26 28.24
CA ASN A 347 3.45 -2.11 28.63
C ASN A 347 4.13 -0.74 28.41
N GLY A 348 3.49 0.25 27.79
CA GLY A 348 3.97 1.65 27.79
C GLY A 348 4.46 2.17 26.44
N GLU A 349 4.68 3.47 26.35
CA GLU A 349 4.88 4.22 25.09
C GLU A 349 6.11 3.79 24.27
N ASP A 350 7.18 3.36 24.93
CA ASP A 350 8.43 2.93 24.30
C ASP A 350 8.42 1.45 23.88
N HIS A 351 7.39 0.69 24.23
CA HIS A 351 7.28 -0.72 23.85
C HIS A 351 6.85 -0.88 22.39
N PRO A 352 7.18 -2.01 21.74
CA PRO A 352 6.71 -2.32 20.40
C PRO A 352 5.18 -2.26 20.33
N VAL A 353 4.66 -1.71 19.25
CA VAL A 353 3.26 -1.91 18.91
C VAL A 353 3.08 -3.37 18.49
N VAL A 354 2.13 -4.05 19.12
CA VAL A 354 1.83 -5.47 18.88
C VAL A 354 0.34 -5.65 18.66
N GLY A 355 -0.09 -6.83 18.20
CA GLY A 355 -1.51 -7.05 17.92
C GLY A 355 -1.98 -6.27 16.70
N ILE A 356 -1.06 -5.99 15.76
CA ILE A 356 -1.36 -5.30 14.52
C ILE A 356 -1.46 -6.29 13.35
N THR A 357 -2.35 -5.96 12.43
CA THR A 357 -2.48 -6.67 11.15
C THR A 357 -1.41 -6.21 10.16
N TYR A 358 -1.17 -7.01 9.12
CA TYR A 358 -0.31 -6.63 8.00
C TYR A 358 -0.77 -5.30 7.35
N PHE A 359 -2.09 -5.11 7.23
CA PHE A 359 -2.67 -3.89 6.67
C PHE A 359 -2.36 -2.66 7.54
N GLN A 360 -2.49 -2.76 8.85
CA GLN A 360 -2.14 -1.68 9.78
C GLN A 360 -0.65 -1.31 9.71
N ALA A 361 0.23 -2.30 9.60
CA ALA A 361 1.67 -2.09 9.40
C ALA A 361 1.97 -1.35 8.08
N ARG A 362 1.21 -1.66 7.02
CA ARG A 362 1.33 -1.00 5.71
C ARG A 362 0.77 0.42 5.72
N ASP A 363 -0.42 0.62 6.30
CA ASP A 363 -1.08 1.92 6.43
C ASP A 363 -0.16 2.92 7.20
N PHE A 364 0.60 2.43 8.19
CA PHE A 364 1.63 3.22 8.88
C PHE A 364 2.72 3.72 7.91
N ALA A 365 3.30 2.82 7.10
CA ALA A 365 4.35 3.20 6.16
C ALA A 365 3.84 4.16 5.09
N GLU A 366 2.64 3.95 4.57
CA GLU A 366 1.98 4.85 3.63
C GLU A 366 1.73 6.23 4.22
N LYS A 367 1.23 6.28 5.47
CA LYS A 367 0.99 7.55 6.16
C LYS A 367 2.30 8.31 6.39
N MET A 368 3.35 7.62 6.84
CA MET A 368 4.70 8.19 6.97
C MET A 368 5.21 8.79 5.65
N ASN A 369 5.06 8.07 4.54
CA ASN A 369 5.42 8.58 3.22
C ASN A 369 4.66 9.87 2.89
N ARG A 370 3.35 9.91 3.16
CA ARG A 370 2.51 11.07 2.85
C ARG A 370 2.81 12.28 3.74
N THR A 371 3.05 12.08 5.03
CA THR A 371 3.17 13.18 6.00
C THR A 371 4.61 13.65 6.23
N HIS A 372 5.61 12.85 5.87
CA HIS A 372 7.02 13.14 6.16
C HIS A 372 7.94 13.03 4.93
N GLU A 373 7.40 12.99 3.71
CA GLU A 373 8.16 12.83 2.45
C GLU A 373 9.39 13.74 2.37
N ALA A 374 9.22 15.02 2.76
CA ALA A 374 10.27 16.04 2.68
C ALA A 374 11.51 15.73 3.54
N PHE A 375 11.38 14.86 4.53
CA PHE A 375 12.45 14.52 5.48
C PHE A 375 12.88 13.04 5.39
N LEU A 376 12.15 12.22 4.64
CA LEU A 376 12.51 10.82 4.41
C LEU A 376 13.62 10.75 3.33
N PRO A 377 14.70 9.97 3.55
CA PRO A 377 15.74 9.79 2.55
C PRO A 377 15.29 8.95 1.35
N GLY A 378 14.10 8.36 1.39
CA GLY A 378 13.56 7.40 0.43
C GLY A 378 12.10 7.06 0.70
N ILE A 379 11.62 5.96 0.12
CA ILE A 379 10.24 5.50 0.30
C ILE A 379 10.19 4.49 1.45
N MET A 380 9.38 4.76 2.47
CA MET A 380 9.12 3.84 3.57
C MET A 380 8.21 2.69 3.11
N LYS A 381 8.56 1.45 3.47
CA LYS A 381 7.76 0.25 3.20
C LYS A 381 8.05 -0.83 4.24
N LEU A 382 7.26 -1.90 4.24
CA LEU A 382 7.64 -3.13 4.96
C LEU A 382 8.83 -3.81 4.26
N PRO A 383 9.73 -4.47 5.01
CA PRO A 383 10.83 -5.21 4.43
C PRO A 383 10.31 -6.41 3.67
N SER A 384 11.02 -6.76 2.59
CA SER A 384 10.94 -8.11 2.06
C SER A 384 11.58 -9.11 3.04
N GLU A 385 11.21 -10.38 2.97
CA GLU A 385 11.83 -11.48 3.73
C GLU A 385 13.34 -11.48 3.50
N LEU A 386 13.79 -11.35 2.25
CA LEU A 386 15.23 -11.27 1.96
C LEU A 386 15.89 -10.03 2.55
N GLN A 387 15.22 -8.87 2.54
CA GLN A 387 15.73 -7.66 3.20
C GLN A 387 15.85 -7.88 4.71
N TRP A 388 14.87 -8.56 5.30
CA TRP A 388 14.86 -8.90 6.72
C TRP A 388 16.00 -9.88 7.08
N VAL A 389 16.16 -10.97 6.32
CA VAL A 389 17.22 -11.97 6.53
C VAL A 389 18.60 -11.33 6.33
N TYR A 390 18.77 -10.53 5.27
CA TYR A 390 20.00 -9.80 5.00
C TYR A 390 20.40 -8.88 6.16
N ALA A 391 19.43 -8.13 6.68
CA ALA A 391 19.61 -7.23 7.80
C ALA A 391 19.93 -7.98 9.11
N ARG A 392 19.21 -9.07 9.40
CA ARG A 392 19.46 -9.94 10.56
C ARG A 392 20.89 -10.46 10.57
N LEU A 393 21.35 -10.98 9.44
CA LEU A 393 22.69 -11.54 9.27
C LEU A 393 23.79 -10.49 9.16
N SER A 394 23.45 -9.20 9.11
CA SER A 394 24.39 -8.11 8.85
C SER A 394 25.25 -8.40 7.61
N GLY A 395 24.60 -8.84 6.53
CA GLY A 395 25.26 -9.19 5.26
C GLY A 395 26.17 -10.42 5.31
N GLY A 396 26.03 -11.28 6.32
CA GLY A 396 26.82 -12.51 6.46
C GLY A 396 28.18 -12.34 7.16
N SER A 397 28.36 -11.27 7.95
CA SER A 397 29.61 -11.05 8.69
C SER A 397 29.84 -12.11 9.78
N LYS A 398 31.08 -12.60 9.97
CA LYS A 398 31.40 -13.65 10.97
C LYS A 398 31.01 -13.29 12.41
N GLN A 399 30.94 -12.00 12.74
CA GLN A 399 30.47 -11.51 14.05
C GLN A 399 28.99 -11.82 14.32
N SER A 400 28.15 -12.01 13.30
CA SER A 400 26.72 -12.32 13.46
C SER A 400 26.43 -13.82 13.64
N GLN A 401 27.39 -14.69 13.31
CA GLN A 401 27.30 -16.13 13.61
C GLN A 401 27.83 -16.49 15.00
N GLU A 402 28.71 -15.67 15.57
CA GLU A 402 29.33 -15.89 16.89
C GLU A 402 28.73 -15.05 18.03
N SER A 403 27.75 -14.17 17.77
CA SER A 403 26.92 -13.60 18.84
C SER A 403 25.97 -14.67 19.37
N ASN A 404 26.58 -15.62 20.09
CA ASN A 404 26.02 -16.73 20.83
C ASN A 404 24.97 -16.23 21.85
N PRO A 405 24.10 -17.12 22.36
CA PRO A 405 22.81 -16.79 22.93
C PRO A 405 22.96 -15.79 24.08
N CYS A 406 22.22 -14.68 24.04
CA CYS A 406 21.83 -14.05 25.29
C CYS A 406 21.28 -15.16 26.18
N GLU A 407 21.84 -15.33 27.39
CA GLU A 407 21.27 -16.20 28.42
C GLU A 407 19.75 -16.05 28.39
N ASP A 408 19.05 -17.17 28.20
CA ASP A 408 17.60 -17.18 27.98
C ASP A 408 16.92 -16.32 29.05
N PRO A 409 16.33 -15.16 28.70
CA PRO A 409 15.43 -14.51 29.63
C PRO A 409 14.28 -15.50 29.88
N PRO A 410 13.84 -15.69 31.14
CA PRO A 410 12.69 -16.55 31.42
C PRO A 410 11.54 -16.14 30.52
N TYR A 411 10.78 -17.12 30.01
CA TYR A 411 9.58 -16.90 29.21
C TYR A 411 8.81 -15.73 29.84
N PRO A 412 8.66 -14.60 29.13
CA PRO A 412 7.94 -13.49 29.70
C PRO A 412 6.51 -13.97 29.92
N ASP A 413 6.05 -13.94 31.16
CA ASP A 413 4.62 -14.10 31.49
C ASP A 413 3.80 -13.23 30.52
N GLU A 414 2.56 -13.61 30.23
CA GLU A 414 1.62 -13.01 29.25
C GLU A 414 1.51 -11.45 29.28
N LYS A 415 2.11 -10.81 30.30
CA LYS A 415 2.06 -9.39 30.58
C LYS A 415 3.40 -8.63 30.43
N THR A 416 4.56 -9.25 30.20
CA THR A 416 5.84 -8.49 30.30
C THR A 416 6.94 -8.99 29.36
N TYR A 417 6.87 -8.64 28.07
CA TYR A 417 8.04 -8.71 27.20
C TYR A 417 9.05 -7.62 27.59
N ALA A 418 10.25 -8.02 28.05
CA ALA A 418 11.34 -7.10 28.34
C ALA A 418 11.98 -6.61 27.03
N PHE A 419 11.48 -5.48 26.52
CA PHE A 419 11.98 -4.79 25.34
C PHE A 419 13.45 -4.34 25.52
N GLY A 420 14.28 -4.50 24.48
CA GLY A 420 15.70 -4.13 24.53
C GLY A 420 16.60 -5.11 25.31
N SER A 421 16.11 -6.31 25.59
CA SER A 421 16.86 -7.37 26.29
C SER A 421 17.85 -8.11 25.38
N ARG A 422 17.69 -8.06 24.05
CA ARG A 422 18.69 -8.60 23.10
C ARG A 422 19.62 -7.49 22.63
N GLY A 423 20.90 -7.82 22.54
CA GLY A 423 21.94 -6.94 22.00
C GLY A 423 21.66 -6.48 20.57
N SER A 424 22.44 -5.50 20.09
CA SER A 424 22.40 -5.08 18.69
C SER A 424 23.23 -6.01 17.82
N ASN A 425 22.82 -6.26 16.58
CA ASN A 425 23.69 -6.92 15.60
C ASN A 425 24.79 -5.97 15.09
N ALA A 426 25.64 -6.44 14.17
CA ALA A 426 26.80 -5.68 13.68
C ALA A 426 26.42 -4.37 12.94
N TRP A 427 25.14 -4.18 12.57
CA TRP A 427 24.63 -2.95 11.98
C TRP A 427 23.81 -2.10 12.95
N GLY A 428 23.81 -2.42 14.25
CA GLY A 428 23.10 -1.65 15.27
C GLY A 428 21.60 -1.96 15.37
N LEU A 429 21.09 -2.93 14.59
CA LEU A 429 19.70 -3.37 14.67
C LEU A 429 19.50 -4.19 15.94
N ARG A 430 18.57 -3.76 16.77
CA ARG A 430 18.25 -4.36 18.07
C ARG A 430 16.99 -5.20 17.98
N ASP A 431 16.94 -6.27 18.76
CA ASP A 431 15.80 -7.20 18.84
C ASP A 431 15.38 -7.83 17.50
N ILE A 432 16.21 -7.73 16.45
CA ILE A 432 15.94 -8.42 15.17
C ILE A 432 16.12 -9.93 15.35
N GLY A 433 15.08 -10.70 15.02
CA GLY A 433 15.03 -12.14 15.33
C GLY A 433 14.81 -12.45 16.82
N SER A 434 14.14 -11.54 17.55
CA SER A 434 13.66 -11.77 18.91
C SER A 434 12.40 -12.65 18.96
N THR A 435 11.72 -12.74 20.11
CA THR A 435 10.49 -13.54 20.27
C THR A 435 9.23 -12.84 19.72
N LEU A 436 9.37 -11.68 19.09
CA LEU A 436 8.32 -11.01 18.34
C LEU A 436 8.45 -11.36 16.86
N GLY A 437 7.31 -11.68 16.25
CA GLY A 437 7.18 -11.83 14.81
C GLY A 437 7.15 -10.45 14.14
N GLU A 438 7.83 -10.30 13.01
CA GLU A 438 7.84 -9.08 12.20
C GLU A 438 7.19 -9.36 10.84
N TRP A 439 6.16 -8.56 10.49
CA TRP A 439 5.51 -8.63 9.17
C TRP A 439 6.49 -8.32 8.02
N THR A 440 6.55 -9.20 7.02
CA THR A 440 7.25 -8.97 5.74
C THR A 440 6.28 -9.02 4.55
N THR A 441 6.74 -8.59 3.37
CA THR A 441 5.87 -8.46 2.18
C THR A 441 5.49 -9.78 1.51
N GLU A 442 6.22 -10.86 1.79
CA GLU A 442 6.17 -12.11 1.05
C GLU A 442 4.93 -12.93 1.39
N VAL A 443 4.45 -13.64 0.36
CA VAL A 443 3.35 -14.59 0.50
C VAL A 443 3.91 -15.96 0.83
N PHE A 444 3.39 -16.58 1.90
CA PHE A 444 3.75 -17.93 2.33
C PHE A 444 3.53 -18.95 1.20
N GLY A 445 4.46 -19.91 1.06
CA GLY A 445 4.43 -20.96 0.04
C GLY A 445 5.01 -20.59 -1.33
N ARG A 446 5.53 -19.36 -1.52
CA ARG A 446 6.12 -18.94 -2.81
C ARG A 446 7.64 -19.11 -2.81
N LYS A 447 8.17 -19.85 -3.80
CA LYS A 447 9.63 -20.01 -3.98
C LYS A 447 10.31 -18.71 -4.43
N TYR A 448 11.49 -18.44 -3.88
CA TYR A 448 12.33 -17.32 -4.31
C TYR A 448 12.63 -17.40 -5.82
N GLY A 449 12.24 -16.36 -6.57
CA GLY A 449 12.45 -16.27 -8.02
C GLY A 449 11.32 -16.84 -8.88
N SER A 450 10.19 -17.27 -8.30
CA SER A 450 9.01 -17.67 -9.07
C SER A 450 8.44 -16.49 -9.86
N THR A 451 8.18 -16.73 -11.15
CA THR A 451 7.46 -15.84 -12.08
C THR A 451 5.98 -16.19 -12.19
N ASP A 452 5.47 -17.07 -11.33
CA ASP A 452 4.08 -17.53 -11.40
C ASP A 452 3.13 -16.35 -11.17
N ARG A 453 2.01 -16.36 -11.91
CA ARG A 453 0.96 -15.34 -11.83
C ARG A 453 0.47 -15.21 -10.39
N ILE A 454 0.24 -13.98 -9.96
CA ILE A 454 -0.38 -13.69 -8.67
C ILE A 454 -1.89 -13.90 -8.83
N ASP A 455 -2.36 -15.12 -8.60
CA ASP A 455 -3.79 -15.45 -8.64
C ASP A 455 -4.51 -15.06 -7.32
N GLU A 456 -5.83 -14.91 -7.36
CA GLU A 456 -6.73 -14.46 -6.26
C GLU A 456 -6.50 -15.15 -4.90
N VAL A 457 -6.03 -16.41 -4.91
CA VAL A 457 -5.74 -17.21 -3.70
C VAL A 457 -4.55 -16.65 -2.90
N LEU A 458 -3.58 -16.00 -3.56
CA LEU A 458 -2.40 -15.40 -2.91
C LEU A 458 -2.73 -14.12 -2.11
N MET A 459 -3.91 -13.52 -2.34
CA MET A 459 -4.36 -12.32 -1.63
C MET A 459 -4.83 -12.63 -0.20
N LEU A 460 -5.37 -13.82 0.03
CA LEU A 460 -5.74 -14.35 1.35
C LEU A 460 -4.65 -15.24 1.96
N ALA A 461 -3.66 -15.62 1.15
CA ALA A 461 -2.56 -16.44 1.59
C ALA A 461 -1.78 -15.76 2.70
N HIS A 462 -1.33 -16.58 3.64
CA HIS A 462 -0.62 -16.10 4.81
C HIS A 462 0.61 -15.27 4.40
N ARG A 463 0.87 -14.17 5.09
CA ARG A 463 2.10 -13.41 4.96
C ARG A 463 3.14 -13.99 5.88
N LEU A 464 4.38 -13.92 5.42
CA LEU A 464 5.50 -14.41 6.18
C LEU A 464 5.76 -13.46 7.36
N VAL A 465 5.91 -14.05 8.52
CA VAL A 465 6.25 -13.40 9.77
C VAL A 465 7.62 -13.94 10.16
N CYS A 466 8.62 -13.06 10.17
CA CYS A 466 9.98 -13.44 10.49
C CYS A 466 10.27 -13.14 11.97
N GLY A 467 10.95 -14.06 12.66
CA GLY A 467 11.22 -13.95 14.10
C GLY A 467 10.45 -14.99 14.91
N GLY A 468 10.40 -14.81 16.23
CA GLY A 468 9.77 -15.78 17.14
C GLY A 468 8.32 -15.47 17.48
N ASP A 469 7.67 -16.47 18.09
CA ASP A 469 6.38 -16.32 18.77
C ASP A 469 6.50 -16.90 20.17
N TRP A 470 6.45 -16.03 21.18
CA TRP A 470 6.50 -16.43 22.58
C TRP A 470 5.35 -17.34 23.01
N SER A 471 4.25 -17.42 22.24
CA SER A 471 3.05 -18.17 22.60
C SER A 471 3.15 -19.67 22.32
N PHE A 472 4.19 -20.13 21.63
CA PHE A 472 4.35 -21.54 21.26
C PHE A 472 5.21 -22.38 22.20
N GLY A 473 5.76 -21.84 23.30
CA GLY A 473 6.38 -22.64 24.37
C GLY A 473 7.60 -23.51 23.97
N ASP A 474 8.10 -23.38 22.74
CA ASP A 474 9.21 -24.14 22.18
C ASP A 474 10.52 -23.30 22.15
N PRO A 475 11.71 -23.94 22.08
CA PRO A 475 13.02 -23.30 22.29
C PRO A 475 13.34 -22.19 21.25
N PRO A 476 14.36 -21.33 21.52
CA PRO A 476 14.65 -20.17 20.69
C PRO A 476 14.81 -20.51 19.21
N VAL A 477 14.00 -19.81 18.42
CA VAL A 477 13.97 -19.67 16.97
C VAL A 477 15.33 -19.90 16.32
N GLN A 478 15.44 -20.91 15.45
CA GLN A 478 16.62 -21.08 14.59
C GLN A 478 16.75 -19.88 13.65
N THR A 479 17.92 -19.73 13.02
CA THR A 479 18.39 -18.53 12.31
C THR A 479 17.45 -17.99 11.22
N GLN A 480 16.43 -18.76 10.79
CA GLN A 480 15.51 -18.41 9.69
C GLN A 480 14.08 -18.99 9.87
N ASP A 481 13.60 -19.28 11.09
CA ASP A 481 12.24 -19.85 11.20
C ASP A 481 11.18 -18.93 10.61
N ARG A 482 10.31 -19.54 9.81
CA ARG A 482 9.22 -18.88 9.10
C ARG A 482 7.93 -19.16 9.84
N MET A 483 7.29 -18.11 10.31
CA MET A 483 5.89 -18.17 10.69
C MET A 483 5.04 -17.57 9.57
N TRP A 484 3.76 -17.87 9.60
CA TRP A 484 2.83 -17.30 8.63
C TRP A 484 1.51 -16.95 9.31
N GLY A 485 0.96 -15.80 8.93
CA GLY A 485 -0.31 -15.31 9.45
C GLY A 485 -1.20 -14.79 8.33
N ALA A 486 -2.51 -14.98 8.43
CA ALA A 486 -3.41 -14.30 7.49
C ALA A 486 -3.17 -12.78 7.56
N PRO A 487 -3.23 -12.03 6.45
CA PRO A 487 -2.92 -10.58 6.46
C PRO A 487 -3.76 -9.77 7.46
N GLY A 488 -5.00 -10.22 7.72
CA GLY A 488 -5.90 -9.64 8.72
C GLY A 488 -5.86 -10.31 10.08
N TRP A 489 -4.85 -11.14 10.37
CA TRP A 489 -4.63 -11.73 11.69
C TRP A 489 -3.82 -10.75 12.53
N SER A 490 -4.25 -10.53 13.77
CA SER A 490 -3.50 -9.80 14.78
C SER A 490 -3.24 -10.72 15.96
N LYS A 491 -1.98 -10.82 16.37
CA LYS A 491 -1.60 -11.49 17.62
C LYS A 491 -0.70 -10.57 18.42
N ASN A 492 -0.79 -10.65 19.74
CA ASN A 492 0.02 -9.82 20.64
C ASN A 492 1.52 -10.13 20.55
N CYS A 493 1.92 -11.21 19.88
CA CYS A 493 3.31 -11.57 19.56
C CYS A 493 3.79 -11.07 18.18
N ILE A 494 2.97 -10.33 17.42
CA ILE A 494 3.33 -9.84 16.08
C ILE A 494 3.40 -8.31 16.06
N SER A 495 4.51 -7.80 15.54
CA SER A 495 4.85 -6.40 15.33
C SER A 495 5.41 -6.19 13.92
N PHE A 496 6.07 -5.06 13.67
CA PHE A 496 6.72 -4.75 12.40
C PHE A 496 7.88 -3.76 12.56
N ARG A 497 8.75 -3.78 11.55
CA ARG A 497 9.91 -2.91 11.42
C ARG A 497 9.98 -2.38 10.00
N PRO A 498 9.71 -1.10 9.74
CA PRO A 498 9.76 -0.57 8.37
C PRO A 498 11.19 -0.36 7.91
N ILE A 499 11.34 -0.34 6.59
CA ILE A 499 12.56 0.09 5.90
C ILE A 499 12.29 1.34 5.08
N ILE A 500 13.33 2.08 4.74
CA ILE A 500 13.29 3.17 3.77
C ILE A 500 14.19 2.77 2.60
N GLN A 501 13.55 2.50 1.46
CA GLN A 501 14.25 2.20 0.22
C GLN A 501 14.84 3.50 -0.33
N ASP A 502 16.17 3.59 -0.35
CA ASP A 502 16.87 4.69 -1.00
C ASP A 502 16.74 4.51 -2.53
N SER A 503 16.21 5.50 -3.24
CA SER A 503 15.97 5.41 -4.70
C SER A 503 17.22 5.61 -5.52
N ASP A 504 18.31 6.05 -4.89
CA ASP A 504 19.52 6.51 -5.57
C ASP A 504 20.72 5.60 -5.23
N ALA A 505 20.48 4.41 -4.69
CA ALA A 505 21.48 3.40 -4.32
C ALA A 505 21.92 2.54 -5.52
N HIS A 506 22.46 3.20 -6.56
CA HIS A 506 23.22 2.55 -7.63
C HIS A 506 24.69 2.97 -7.58
#